data_AF-A0A7C3FNY3-F1
#
_entry.id   AF-A0A7C3FNY3-F1
#
_cell.length_a   1.000
_cell.length_b   1.000
_cell.length_c   1.000
_cell.angle_alpha   90.00
_cell.angle_beta   90.00
_cell.angle_gamma   90.00
#
_symmetry.space_group_name_H-M   'P 1'
#
loop_
_entity.id
_entity.type
_entity.pdbx_description
1 polymer ?
#
loop_
_entity_poly.entity_id
_entity_poly.type
_entity_poly.pdbx_seq_one_letter_code
_entity_poly.pdbx_strand_id
1 'polypeptide(L)'
;MRKFVKWSSVVPLLVIVLVAILPAAVFAQENTVDVQLSPNTISLHSNGGVISLHVDINYGLVVTEDLELVLNEEFPVSILYTFADDRGDLVIKCSIDEVKEIVSVSEGTATFDLTVVTTDGIYTGTDSARVVGR
;
A
#
# COMPACT_ATOMS: atom_id res chain seq x y z
N MET A 1 -39.83 -37.04 -42.91
CA MET A 1 -38.36 -37.10 -43.05
C MET A 1 -37.75 -35.84 -42.43
N ARG A 2 -36.81 -36.08 -41.51
CA ARG A 2 -35.91 -35.20 -40.72
C ARG A 2 -35.98 -33.67 -40.93
N LYS A 3 -36.34 -32.95 -39.86
CA LYS A 3 -36.20 -31.49 -39.73
C LYS A 3 -34.70 -31.16 -39.67
N PHE A 4 -34.18 -30.52 -40.72
CA PHE A 4 -32.82 -29.98 -40.73
C PHE A 4 -32.75 -28.79 -39.77
N VAL A 5 -32.18 -29.01 -38.59
CA VAL A 5 -31.79 -27.92 -37.69
C VAL A 5 -30.64 -27.18 -38.37
N LYS A 6 -30.81 -25.89 -38.66
CA LYS A 6 -29.79 -25.02 -39.25
C LYS A 6 -28.61 -24.88 -38.28
N TRP A 7 -27.59 -25.73 -38.43
CA TRP A 7 -26.38 -25.71 -37.61
C TRP A 7 -25.52 -24.45 -37.76
N SER A 8 -25.78 -23.60 -38.77
CA SER A 8 -24.96 -22.39 -39.01
C SER A 8 -25.17 -21.27 -37.99
N SER A 9 -26.23 -21.30 -37.19
CA SER A 9 -26.52 -20.27 -36.17
C SER A 9 -26.09 -20.67 -34.76
N VAL A 10 -25.69 -21.92 -34.53
CA VAL A 10 -25.25 -22.39 -33.19
C VAL A 10 -23.77 -22.07 -32.96
N VAL A 11 -22.96 -22.09 -34.01
CA VAL A 11 -21.52 -21.83 -33.96
C VAL A 11 -21.18 -20.39 -33.51
N PRO A 12 -21.79 -19.31 -34.06
CA PRO A 12 -21.45 -17.95 -33.61
C PRO A 12 -21.97 -17.65 -32.20
N LEU A 13 -23.08 -18.27 -31.78
CA LEU A 13 -23.62 -18.10 -30.43
C LEU A 13 -22.72 -18.74 -29.37
N LEU A 14 -22.13 -19.90 -29.66
CA LEU A 14 -21.21 -20.59 -28.76
C LEU A 14 -19.89 -19.81 -28.57
N VAL A 15 -19.40 -19.16 -29.63
CA VAL A 15 -18.19 -18.32 -29.58
C VAL A 15 -18.41 -17.05 -28.75
N ILE A 16 -19.59 -16.43 -28.86
CA ILE A 16 -19.95 -15.25 -28.04
C ILE A 16 -20.08 -15.61 -26.56
N VAL A 17 -20.65 -16.79 -26.25
CA VAL A 17 -20.72 -17.28 -24.87
C VAL A 17 -19.32 -17.60 -24.32
N LEU A 18 -18.39 -18.10 -25.13
CA LEU A 18 -17.04 -18.43 -24.67
C LEU A 18 -16.18 -17.18 -24.37
N VAL A 19 -16.40 -16.06 -25.06
CA VAL A 19 -15.70 -14.78 -24.81
C VAL A 19 -16.25 -14.04 -23.58
N ALA A 20 -17.51 -14.28 -23.19
CA ALA A 20 -18.14 -13.62 -22.05
C ALA A 20 -17.78 -14.22 -20.66
N ILE A 21 -17.07 -15.35 -20.61
CA ILE A 21 -16.75 -16.08 -19.36
C ILE A 21 -15.25 -16.01 -19.02
N LEU A 22 -14.51 -15.03 -19.55
CA LEU A 22 -13.15 -14.78 -19.08
C LEU A 22 -13.12 -13.45 -18.31
N PRO A 23 -13.58 -13.41 -17.04
CA PRO A 23 -12.97 -12.48 -16.12
C PRO A 23 -11.51 -12.93 -16.02
N ALA A 24 -10.62 -12.24 -16.74
CA ALA A 24 -9.21 -12.31 -16.43
C ALA A 24 -9.09 -11.79 -14.98
N ALA A 25 -8.97 -12.72 -14.04
CA ALA A 25 -8.56 -12.40 -12.70
C ALA A 25 -7.16 -11.81 -12.83
N VAL A 26 -7.09 -10.48 -12.90
CA VAL A 26 -5.85 -9.75 -12.70
C VAL A 26 -5.51 -10.00 -11.25
N PHE A 27 -4.70 -11.03 -11.00
CA PHE A 27 -4.01 -11.15 -9.74
C PHE A 27 -3.03 -9.99 -9.70
N ALA A 28 -3.38 -8.93 -8.98
CA ALA A 28 -2.38 -8.00 -8.49
C ALA A 28 -1.42 -8.87 -7.66
N GLN A 29 -0.22 -9.08 -8.18
CA GLN A 29 0.84 -9.71 -7.40
C GLN A 29 1.14 -8.73 -6.28
N GLU A 30 0.67 -9.01 -5.06
CA GLU A 30 1.02 -8.24 -3.87
C GLU A 30 2.51 -8.48 -3.61
N ASN A 31 3.35 -7.63 -4.19
CA ASN A 31 4.75 -7.60 -3.81
C ASN A 31 4.81 -6.95 -2.44
N THR A 32 5.21 -7.73 -1.44
CA THR A 32 5.37 -7.22 -0.08
C THR A 32 6.80 -6.75 0.12
N VAL A 33 6.95 -5.69 0.92
CA VAL A 33 8.24 -5.10 1.30
C VAL A 33 8.30 -4.96 2.81
N ASP A 34 9.48 -5.20 3.39
CA ASP A 34 9.68 -5.03 4.82
C ASP A 34 9.76 -3.55 5.16
N VAL A 35 8.97 -3.15 6.16
CA VAL A 35 8.87 -1.77 6.64
C VAL A 35 9.21 -1.78 8.11
N GLN A 36 10.16 -0.93 8.50
CA GLN A 36 10.57 -0.75 9.88
C GLN A 36 10.36 0.68 10.33
N LEU A 37 9.51 0.85 11.33
CA LEU A 37 9.14 2.14 11.89
C LEU A 37 10.07 2.53 13.05
N SER A 38 10.55 3.77 13.01
CA SER A 38 11.39 4.37 14.04
C SER A 38 10.97 5.81 14.36
N PRO A 39 10.58 6.13 15.61
CA PRO A 39 10.54 5.24 16.78
C PRO A 39 9.32 4.31 16.79
N ASN A 40 9.47 3.07 17.24
CA ASN A 40 8.37 2.09 17.37
C ASN A 40 7.38 2.39 18.52
N THR A 41 7.58 3.50 19.24
CA THR A 41 6.71 3.96 20.32
C THR A 41 6.44 5.45 20.14
N ILE A 42 5.16 5.81 20.06
CA ILE A 42 4.67 7.19 19.92
C ILE A 42 4.10 7.60 21.27
N SER A 43 4.73 8.60 21.89
CA SER A 43 4.19 9.22 23.11
C SER A 43 3.28 10.39 22.73
N LEU A 44 2.02 10.37 23.16
CA LEU A 44 1.07 11.46 22.92
C LEU A 44 1.49 12.77 23.63
N HIS A 45 2.35 12.68 24.65
CA HIS A 45 2.85 13.84 25.41
C HIS A 45 4.20 14.38 24.93
N SER A 46 4.82 13.75 23.93
CA SER A 46 6.08 14.29 23.37
C SER A 46 5.79 15.58 22.58
N ASN A 47 6.75 16.50 22.52
CA ASN A 47 6.62 17.72 21.72
C ASN A 47 7.48 17.61 20.47
N GLY A 48 6.84 17.72 19.30
CA GLY A 48 7.50 17.61 18.01
C GLY A 48 8.17 16.26 17.76
N GLY A 49 8.80 16.16 16.59
CA GLY A 49 9.54 14.98 16.17
C GLY A 49 9.15 14.50 14.79
N VAL A 50 9.89 13.50 14.32
CA VAL A 50 9.64 12.84 13.04
C VAL A 50 9.57 11.34 13.26
N ILE A 51 8.64 10.69 12.58
CA ILE A 51 8.64 9.25 12.43
C ILE A 51 9.36 8.93 11.13
N SER A 52 10.13 7.86 11.15
CA SER A 52 10.92 7.37 10.02
C SER A 52 10.44 5.98 9.68
N LEU A 53 10.14 5.73 8.42
CA LEU A 53 9.87 4.39 7.91
C LEU A 53 11.08 4.01 7.05
N HIS A 54 11.77 2.95 7.44
CA HIS A 54 12.84 2.33 6.68
C HIS A 54 12.24 1.18 5.89
N VAL A 55 12.44 1.20 4.59
CA VAL A 55 11.74 0.29 3.67
C VAL A 55 12.82 -0.45 2.89
N ASP A 56 12.79 -1.79 2.87
CA ASP A 56 13.75 -2.63 2.15
C ASP A 56 13.49 -2.59 0.63
N ILE A 57 13.64 -1.41 0.05
CA ILE A 57 13.46 -1.13 -1.37
C ILE A 57 14.42 -0.05 -1.82
N ASN A 58 15.07 -0.27 -2.96
CA ASN A 58 16.05 0.67 -3.48
C ASN A 58 15.38 2.01 -3.83
N TYR A 59 15.84 3.09 -3.21
CA TYR A 59 15.28 4.44 -3.40
C TYR A 59 15.31 4.90 -4.86
N GLY A 60 16.31 4.46 -5.63
CA GLY A 60 16.47 4.82 -7.04
C GLY A 60 15.42 4.21 -7.98
N LEU A 61 14.66 3.21 -7.53
CA LEU A 61 13.57 2.59 -8.29
C LEU A 61 12.20 3.19 -7.96
N VAL A 62 12.11 3.98 -6.89
CA VAL A 62 10.86 4.50 -6.34
C VAL A 62 10.41 5.74 -7.11
N VAL A 63 9.15 5.75 -7.52
CA VAL A 63 8.50 6.95 -8.06
C VAL A 63 7.98 7.76 -6.88
N THR A 64 8.74 8.77 -6.45
CA THR A 64 8.45 9.51 -5.22
C THR A 64 7.12 10.26 -5.22
N GLU A 65 6.57 10.57 -6.39
CA GLU A 65 5.28 11.26 -6.54
C GLU A 65 4.08 10.33 -6.26
N ASP A 66 4.28 9.01 -6.39
CA ASP A 66 3.24 7.98 -6.25
C ASP A 66 3.37 7.21 -4.91
N LEU A 67 4.06 7.79 -3.93
CA LEU A 67 4.15 7.23 -2.58
C LEU A 67 2.90 7.56 -1.77
N GLU A 68 2.27 6.53 -1.21
CA GLU A 68 1.10 6.68 -0.35
C GLU A 68 1.38 6.07 1.03
N LEU A 69 1.12 6.84 2.08
CA LEU A 69 1.22 6.39 3.46
C LEU A 69 -0.13 6.59 4.14
N VAL A 70 -0.70 5.50 4.65
CA VAL A 70 -2.00 5.48 5.31
C VAL A 70 -1.81 4.99 6.75
N LEU A 71 -2.52 5.62 7.68
CA LEU A 71 -2.54 5.29 9.09
C LEU A 71 -3.88 4.64 9.43
N ASN A 72 -3.83 3.50 10.10
CA ASN A 72 -4.99 2.70 10.50
C ASN A 72 -5.95 2.42 9.34
N GLU A 73 -5.42 2.07 8.17
CA GLU A 73 -6.16 1.75 6.93
C GLU A 73 -7.04 2.88 6.33
N GLU A 74 -7.20 4.01 7.02
CA GLU A 74 -8.18 5.06 6.63
C GLU A 74 -7.57 6.45 6.47
N PHE A 75 -6.55 6.81 7.25
CA PHE A 75 -6.10 8.21 7.34
C PHE A 75 -4.80 8.43 6.57
N PRO A 76 -4.81 9.16 5.44
CA PRO A 76 -3.57 9.48 4.74
C PRO A 76 -2.68 10.39 5.61
N VAL A 77 -1.38 10.11 5.62
CA VAL A 77 -0.38 10.87 6.37
C VAL A 77 0.55 11.59 5.41
N SER A 78 0.81 12.87 5.67
CA SER A 78 1.70 13.68 4.84
C SER A 78 3.16 13.23 4.96
N ILE A 79 3.77 12.91 3.82
CA ILE A 79 5.20 12.65 3.72
C ILE A 79 5.94 13.98 3.67
N LEU A 80 6.81 14.24 4.65
CA LEU A 80 7.60 15.47 4.72
C LEU A 80 8.76 15.47 3.72
N TYR A 81 9.50 14.36 3.68
CA TYR A 81 10.59 14.14 2.73
C TYR A 81 10.96 12.66 2.68
N THR A 82 11.60 12.26 1.58
CA THR A 82 12.15 10.93 1.37
C THR A 82 13.61 11.03 0.95
N PHE A 83 14.39 10.01 1.26
CA PHE A 83 15.81 9.93 0.87
C PHE A 83 16.30 8.48 0.93
N ALA A 84 17.48 8.23 0.37
CA ALA A 84 18.16 6.95 0.47
C ALA A 84 18.97 6.85 1.77
N ASP A 85 18.91 5.73 2.48
CA ASP A 85 19.82 5.45 3.59
C ASP A 85 21.25 5.09 3.12
N ASP A 86 22.13 4.73 4.07
CA ASP A 86 23.52 4.35 3.78
C ASP A 86 23.65 3.08 2.91
N ARG A 87 22.58 2.29 2.77
CA ARG A 87 22.50 1.10 1.91
C ARG A 87 21.85 1.39 0.56
N GLY A 88 21.26 2.57 0.39
CA GLY A 88 20.54 2.98 -0.81
C GLY A 88 19.03 2.72 -0.73
N ASP A 89 18.52 2.34 0.44
CA ASP A 89 17.12 1.94 0.63
C ASP A 89 16.24 3.13 1.00
N LEU A 90 14.96 3.06 0.69
CA LEU A 90 14.00 4.15 0.89
C LEU A 90 13.78 4.43 2.38
N VAL A 91 13.95 5.69 2.74
CA VAL A 91 13.54 6.24 4.04
C VAL A 91 12.48 7.31 3.82
N ILE A 92 11.37 7.17 4.53
CA ILE A 92 10.25 8.12 4.53
C ILE A 92 10.20 8.81 5.87
N LYS A 93 10.01 10.14 5.89
CA LYS A 93 9.84 10.92 7.11
C LYS A 93 8.47 11.58 7.14
N CYS A 94 7.74 11.39 8.23
CA CYS A 94 6.44 12.02 8.46
C CYS A 94 6.39 12.74 9.81
N SER A 95 5.46 13.68 9.94
CA SER A 95 5.29 14.48 11.16
C SER A 95 4.66 13.63 12.26
N ILE A 96 5.30 13.58 13.43
CA ILE A 96 4.69 12.92 14.59
C ILE A 96 3.45 13.67 15.08
N ASP A 97 3.37 14.98 14.86
CA ASP A 97 2.27 15.81 15.37
C ASP A 97 0.98 15.56 14.57
N GLU A 98 1.10 15.33 13.26
CA GLU A 98 -0.03 14.92 12.41
C GLU A 98 -0.55 13.53 12.80
N VAL A 99 0.36 12.58 13.03
CA VAL A 99 0.00 11.24 13.50
C VAL A 99 -0.70 11.29 14.86
N LYS A 100 -0.25 12.16 15.78
CA LYS A 100 -0.90 12.35 17.08
C LYS A 100 -2.30 12.94 16.95
N GLU A 101 -2.51 13.86 16.01
CA GLU A 101 -3.84 14.44 15.76
C GLU A 101 -4.83 13.36 15.31
N ILE A 102 -4.38 12.44 14.46
CA ILE A 102 -5.20 11.30 14.00
C ILE A 102 -5.46 10.29 15.13
N VAL A 103 -4.44 9.97 15.92
CA VAL A 103 -4.50 8.94 16.98
C VAL A 103 -5.12 9.46 18.29
N SER A 104 -5.35 10.78 18.39
CA SER A 104 -5.57 11.62 19.59
C SER A 104 -6.55 11.14 20.68
N VAL A 105 -7.24 10.01 20.53
CA VAL A 105 -8.34 9.57 21.40
C VAL A 105 -8.08 8.21 22.09
N SER A 106 -7.10 7.40 21.67
CA SER A 106 -6.86 6.09 22.30
C SER A 106 -5.39 5.68 22.42
N GLU A 107 -5.01 5.20 23.60
CA GLU A 107 -3.81 4.37 23.77
C GLU A 107 -4.01 3.06 23.01
N GLY A 108 -2.96 2.54 22.37
CA GLY A 108 -3.10 1.35 21.54
C GLY A 108 -1.94 1.15 20.57
N THR A 109 -2.29 0.74 19.36
CA THR A 109 -1.36 0.48 18.27
C THR A 109 -1.77 1.35 17.08
N ALA A 110 -0.81 2.08 16.52
CA ALA A 110 -0.97 2.83 15.28
C ALA A 110 -0.34 2.02 14.14
N THR A 111 -1.13 1.62 13.16
CA THR A 111 -0.68 0.81 12.03
C THR A 111 -0.42 1.70 10.83
N PHE A 112 0.74 1.57 10.21
CA PHE A 112 1.16 2.34 9.04
C PHE A 112 1.20 1.40 7.84
N ASP A 113 0.36 1.68 6.86
CA ASP A 113 0.27 0.99 5.59
C ASP A 113 0.92 1.84 4.52
N LEU A 114 1.98 1.32 3.92
CA LEU A 114 2.77 1.96 2.89
C LEU A 114 2.49 1.30 1.55
N THR A 115 2.16 2.12 0.55
CA THR A 115 2.14 1.72 -0.86
C THR A 115 3.27 2.44 -1.59
N VAL A 116 4.13 1.67 -2.25
CA VAL A 116 5.27 2.16 -3.03
C VAL A 116 5.10 1.75 -4.48
N VAL A 117 5.03 2.74 -5.38
CA VAL A 117 5.11 2.50 -6.81
C VAL A 117 6.56 2.59 -7.27
N THR A 118 7.02 1.56 -7.96
CA THR A 118 8.36 1.51 -8.56
C THR A 118 8.26 1.27 -10.07
N THR A 119 9.38 1.37 -10.77
CA THR A 119 9.46 1.00 -12.19
C THR A 119 9.11 -0.47 -12.45
N ASP A 120 9.27 -1.33 -11.43
CA ASP A 120 9.17 -2.78 -11.55
C ASP A 120 7.82 -3.32 -11.06
N GLY A 121 7.02 -2.47 -10.40
CA GLY A 121 5.70 -2.82 -9.88
C GLY A 121 5.28 -2.01 -8.67
N ILE A 122 4.14 -2.38 -8.10
CA ILE A 122 3.59 -1.80 -6.87
C ILE A 122 3.94 -2.73 -5.71
N TYR A 123 4.46 -2.15 -4.63
CA TYR A 123 4.84 -2.84 -3.41
C TYR A 123 4.03 -2.30 -2.24
N THR A 124 3.63 -3.18 -1.31
CA THR A 124 2.95 -2.78 -0.08
C THR A 124 3.71 -3.30 1.15
N GLY A 125 3.71 -2.52 2.22
CA GLY A 125 4.32 -2.90 3.47
C GLY A 125 3.60 -2.28 4.64
N THR A 126 3.58 -2.98 5.77
CA THR A 126 2.85 -2.53 6.97
C THR A 126 3.75 -2.70 8.18
N ASP A 127 3.78 -1.68 9.04
CA ASP A 127 4.37 -1.79 10.38
C ASP A 127 3.51 -1.05 11.40
N SER A 128 3.71 -1.33 12.67
CA SER A 128 2.90 -0.76 13.74
C SER A 128 3.73 -0.19 14.87
N ALA A 129 3.31 0.97 15.36
CA ALA A 129 3.91 1.65 16.50
C ALA A 129 2.99 1.56 17.72
N ARG A 130 3.58 1.37 18.89
CA ARG A 130 2.85 1.44 20.16
C ARG A 130 2.57 2.88 20.55
N VAL A 131 1.32 3.20 20.86
CA VAL A 131 0.89 4.53 21.30
C VAL A 131 0.76 4.54 22.82
N VAL A 132 1.42 5.48 23.50
CA VAL A 132 1.39 5.63 24.96
C VAL A 132 0.92 7.04 25.36
N GLY A 133 -0.05 7.12 26.28
CA GLY A 133 -0.74 8.35 26.64
C GLY A 133 -0.83 8.64 28.15
N ARG A 134 -0.10 7.90 29.00
CA ARG A 134 -0.15 8.03 30.46
C ARG A 134 1.20 8.23 31.13
#